data_AF-A0A852DN68-F1
#
_entry.id   AF-A0A852DN68-F1
#
_cell.length_a   1.000
_cell.length_b   1.000
_cell.length_c   1.000
_cell.angle_alpha   90.00
_cell.angle_beta   90.00
_cell.angle_gamma   90.00
#
_symmetry.space_group_name_H-M   'P 1'
#
loop_
_entity.id
_entity.type
_entity.pdbx_description
1 polymer ?
#
loop_
_entity_poly.entity_id
_entity_poly.type
_entity_poly.pdbx_seq_one_letter_code
_entity_poly.pdbx_strand_id
1 'polypeptide(L)'
;AMKRYILKMGEKSRMNRNPKFSYENWGPTFFSFKYLQFVLKVKWKRLEDEAYEGHPAPNTPVVNLSGEVCHLLDFMKDNRPLILNFGSCT
;
A
#
# COMPACT_ATOMS: atom_id res chain seq x y z
N ALA A 1 -1.81 -20.30 22.57
CA ALA A 1 -1.12 -20.49 21.27
C ALA A 1 -1.24 -19.27 20.35
N MET A 2 -2.45 -18.72 20.17
CA MET A 2 -2.73 -17.58 19.28
C MET A 2 -1.94 -16.29 19.58
N LYS A 3 -1.86 -15.87 20.86
CA LYS A 3 -1.10 -14.67 21.29
C LYS A 3 0.38 -14.71 20.85
N ARG A 4 1.04 -15.86 21.01
CA ARG A 4 2.43 -16.07 20.56
C ARG A 4 2.57 -15.96 19.03
N TYR A 5 1.60 -16.47 18.28
CA TYR A 5 1.59 -16.37 16.82
C TYR A 5 1.43 -14.91 16.35
N ILE A 6 0.49 -14.16 16.95
CA ILE A 6 0.25 -12.75 16.62
C ILE A 6 1.47 -11.88 16.95
N LEU A 7 2.12 -12.12 18.09
CA LEU A 7 3.34 -11.38 18.45
C LEU A 7 4.49 -11.64 17.47
N LYS A 8 4.69 -12.89 17.03
CA LYS A 8 5.68 -13.25 16.01
C LYS A 8 5.36 -12.63 14.63
N MET A 9 4.08 -12.48 14.29
CA MET A 9 3.64 -11.73 13.10
C MET A 9 3.91 -10.22 13.24
N GLY A 10 3.69 -9.66 14.43
CA GLY A 10 3.97 -8.25 14.75
C GLY A 10 5.45 -7.88 14.68
N GLU A 11 6.35 -8.84 14.94
CA GLU A 11 7.80 -8.67 14.75
C GLU A 11 8.17 -8.47 13.27
N LYS A 12 7.55 -9.23 12.36
CA LYS A 12 7.79 -9.10 10.91
C LYS A 12 7.30 -7.75 10.36
N SER A 13 6.17 -7.26 10.84
CA SER A 13 5.61 -5.96 10.44
C SER A 13 6.21 -4.77 11.17
N ARG A 14 7.17 -5.00 12.10
CA ARG A 14 7.76 -3.99 13.01
C ARG A 14 6.75 -3.26 13.90
N MET A 15 5.52 -3.75 13.96
CA MET A 15 4.42 -3.10 14.68
C MET A 15 4.63 -3.16 16.19
N ASN A 16 5.32 -4.20 16.67
CA ASN A 16 5.75 -4.35 18.06
C ASN A 16 6.83 -3.35 18.50
N ARG A 17 7.50 -2.65 17.57
CA ARG A 17 8.49 -1.62 17.88
C ARG A 17 7.87 -0.23 18.03
N ASN A 18 6.60 -0.08 17.68
CA ASN A 18 5.91 1.19 17.80
C ASN A 18 5.37 1.37 19.23
N PRO A 19 5.88 2.34 20.02
CA PRO A 19 5.45 2.55 21.40
C PRO A 19 3.97 2.94 21.51
N LYS A 20 3.34 3.38 20.42
CA LYS A 20 1.90 3.69 20.36
C LYS A 20 1.01 2.43 20.23
N PHE A 21 1.59 1.26 19.97
CA PHE A 21 0.86 0.01 19.72
C PHE A 21 1.12 -1.04 20.79
N SER A 22 0.29 -1.05 21.84
CA SER A 22 0.23 -2.16 22.81
C SER A 22 -0.54 -3.34 22.23
N TYR A 23 -0.08 -4.58 22.48
CA TYR A 23 -0.74 -5.81 22.04
C TYR A 23 -2.24 -5.81 22.37
N GLU A 24 -2.64 -5.31 23.53
CA GLU A 24 -4.04 -5.33 23.95
C GLU A 24 -4.93 -4.42 23.07
N ASN A 25 -4.36 -3.41 22.43
CA ASN A 25 -5.09 -2.50 21.54
C ASN A 25 -5.23 -3.03 20.10
N TRP A 26 -4.32 -3.90 19.64
CA TRP A 26 -4.28 -4.35 18.25
C TRP A 26 -4.38 -5.86 18.08
N GLY A 27 -3.81 -6.65 18.98
CA GLY A 27 -3.79 -8.11 18.93
C GLY A 27 -5.18 -8.74 18.83
N PRO A 28 -6.16 -8.34 19.68
CA PRO A 28 -7.54 -8.82 19.59
C PRO A 28 -8.28 -8.42 18.30
N THR A 29 -7.79 -7.41 17.57
CA THR A 29 -8.40 -7.02 16.29
C THR A 29 -8.07 -8.03 15.19
N PHE A 30 -6.93 -8.74 15.29
CA PHE A 30 -6.59 -9.83 14.37
C PHE A 30 -7.61 -10.96 14.53
N PHE A 31 -8.06 -11.53 13.41
CA PHE A 31 -9.11 -12.56 13.33
C PHE A 31 -10.55 -12.10 13.65
N SER A 32 -10.79 -10.80 13.86
CA SER A 32 -12.15 -10.27 13.86
C SER A 32 -12.73 -10.24 12.44
N PHE A 33 -14.07 -10.25 12.31
CA PHE A 33 -14.72 -10.06 11.00
C PHE A 33 -14.31 -8.75 10.32
N LYS A 34 -14.15 -7.67 11.11
CA LYS A 34 -13.65 -6.38 10.62
C LYS A 34 -12.24 -6.49 10.04
N TYR A 35 -11.37 -7.28 10.68
CA TYR A 35 -10.02 -7.54 10.16
C TYR A 35 -10.04 -8.39 8.90
N LEU A 36 -10.89 -9.41 8.82
CA LEU A 36 -11.07 -10.18 7.60
C LEU A 36 -11.53 -9.29 6.44
N GLN A 37 -12.55 -8.46 6.65
CA GLN A 37 -13.02 -7.49 5.65
C GLN A 37 -11.90 -6.53 5.22
N PHE A 38 -11.11 -6.03 6.17
CA PHE A 38 -9.96 -5.18 5.89
C PHE A 38 -8.91 -5.89 5.04
N VAL A 39 -8.51 -7.11 5.42
CA VAL A 39 -7.52 -7.91 4.67
C VAL A 39 -8.01 -8.20 3.27
N LEU A 40 -9.27 -8.60 3.10
CA LEU A 40 -9.86 -8.83 1.79
C LEU A 40 -9.88 -7.57 0.94
N LYS A 41 -10.30 -6.42 1.51
CA LYS A 41 -10.30 -5.13 0.81
C LYS A 41 -8.89 -4.74 0.35
N VAL A 42 -7.89 -4.89 1.22
CA VAL A 42 -6.49 -4.57 0.88
C VAL A 42 -5.97 -5.54 -0.19
N LYS A 43 -6.20 -6.85 -0.03
CA LYS A 43 -5.76 -7.86 -1.00
C LYS A 43 -6.41 -7.65 -2.36
N TRP A 44 -7.70 -7.32 -2.41
CA TRP A 44 -8.41 -6.99 -3.63
C TRP A 44 -7.81 -5.76 -4.31
N LYS A 45 -7.62 -4.66 -3.57
CA LYS A 45 -7.01 -3.45 -4.11
C LYS A 45 -5.60 -3.72 -4.67
N ARG A 46 -4.80 -4.55 -3.99
CA ARG A 46 -3.45 -4.90 -4.47
C ARG A 46 -3.43 -5.76 -5.73
N LEU A 47 -4.50 -6.51 -6.02
CA LEU A 47 -4.61 -7.25 -7.29
C LEU A 47 -4.80 -6.29 -8.47
N GLU A 48 -5.44 -5.14 -8.24
CA GLU A 48 -5.61 -4.08 -9.25
C GLU A 48 -4.37 -3.17 -9.39
N ASP A 49 -3.40 -3.28 -8.47
CA ASP A 49 -2.19 -2.43 -8.45
C ASP A 49 -1.07 -2.98 -9.37
N GLU A 50 -1.21 -4.16 -9.96
CA GLU A 50 -0.20 -4.75 -10.86
C GLU A 50 -0.34 -4.24 -12.29
N ALA A 51 0.75 -3.68 -12.84
CA ALA A 51 0.85 -3.26 -14.22
C ALA A 51 1.71 -4.25 -15.02
N TYR A 52 1.27 -4.59 -16.23
CA TYR A 52 1.95 -5.55 -17.10
C TYR A 52 2.28 -4.92 -18.46
N GLU A 53 3.39 -5.36 -19.07
CA GLU A 53 3.75 -4.92 -20.42
C GLU A 53 2.66 -5.30 -21.45
N GLY A 54 2.47 -4.43 -22.45
CA GLY A 54 1.43 -4.59 -23.48
C GLY A 54 0.00 -4.25 -23.03
N HIS A 55 -0.23 -3.98 -21.74
CA HIS A 55 -1.52 -3.52 -21.22
C HIS A 55 -1.54 -1.99 -21.09
N PRO A 56 -2.72 -1.36 -20.99
CA PRO A 56 -2.81 0.09 -20.75
C PRO A 56 -2.07 0.50 -19.48
N ALA A 57 -1.25 1.56 -19.60
CA ALA A 57 -0.53 2.12 -18.45
C ALA A 57 -1.54 2.68 -17.41
N PRO A 58 -1.38 2.38 -16.10
CA PRO A 58 -2.26 2.91 -15.07
C PRO A 58 -2.22 4.44 -15.00
N ASN A 59 -3.38 5.08 -15.00
CA ASN A 59 -3.49 6.54 -14.86
C ASN A 59 -3.63 6.99 -13.40
N THR A 60 -2.69 6.58 -12.55
CA THR A 60 -2.75 6.80 -11.10
C THR A 60 -2.58 8.29 -10.74
N PRO A 61 -3.27 8.78 -9.70
CA PRO A 61 -3.07 10.15 -9.22
C PRO A 61 -1.68 10.31 -8.58
N VAL A 62 -1.06 11.46 -8.84
CA VAL A 62 0.23 11.89 -8.28
C VAL A 62 0.10 13.34 -7.79
N VAL A 63 1.03 13.76 -6.94
CA VAL A 63 1.09 15.15 -6.45
C VAL A 63 2.31 15.81 -7.04
N ASN A 64 2.13 16.94 -7.71
CA ASN A 64 3.22 17.70 -8.30
C ASN A 64 4.01 18.48 -7.21
N LEU A 65 5.11 19.13 -7.60
CA LEU A 65 5.94 19.91 -6.68
C LEU A 65 5.21 21.14 -6.11
N SER A 66 4.14 21.60 -6.77
CA SER A 66 3.28 22.69 -6.30
C SER A 66 2.21 22.22 -5.30
N GLY A 67 2.12 20.91 -5.03
CA GLY A 67 1.13 20.33 -4.12
C GLY A 67 -0.24 20.04 -4.77
N GLU A 68 -0.37 20.20 -6.08
CA GLU A 68 -1.60 19.93 -6.81
C GLU A 68 -1.68 18.45 -7.18
N VAL A 69 -2.91 17.91 -7.14
CA VAL A 69 -3.19 16.54 -7.56
C VAL A 69 -3.38 16.53 -9.07
N CYS A 70 -2.57 15.75 -9.77
CA CYS A 70 -2.70 15.46 -11.19
C CYS A 70 -2.59 13.94 -11.44
N HIS A 71 -2.66 13.51 -12.69
CA HIS A 71 -2.53 12.10 -13.05
C HIS A 71 -1.24 11.83 -13.83
N LEU A 72 -0.78 10.58 -13.76
CA LEU A 72 0.47 10.15 -14.41
C LEU A 72 0.47 10.41 -15.92
N LEU A 73 -0.65 10.17 -16.61
CA LEU A 73 -0.74 10.35 -18.06
C LEU A 73 -0.85 11.82 -18.49
N ASP A 74 -1.11 12.76 -17.57
CA ASP A 74 -1.11 14.20 -17.85
C ASP A 74 0.29 14.70 -18.24
N PHE A 75 1.34 13.94 -17.91
CA PHE A 75 2.73 14.23 -18.28
C PHE A 75 3.12 13.66 -19.66
N MET A 76 2.27 12.85 -20.29
CA MET A 76 2.52 12.38 -21.66
C MET A 76 2.41 13.53 -22.67
N LYS A 77 3.24 13.49 -23.70
CA LYS A 77 3.23 14.48 -24.79
C LYS A 77 3.03 13.76 -26.11
N ASP A 78 1.82 13.84 -26.64
CA ASP A 78 1.43 13.20 -27.89
C ASP A 78 1.84 11.71 -27.91
N ASN A 79 2.59 11.30 -28.94
CA ASN A 79 3.13 9.94 -29.10
C ASN A 79 4.55 9.76 -28.54
N ARG A 80 5.08 10.73 -27.76
CA ARG A 80 6.42 10.59 -27.18
C ARG A 80 6.37 9.63 -25.98
N PRO A 81 7.25 8.62 -25.92
CA PRO A 81 7.34 7.76 -24.75
C PRO A 81 7.63 8.55 -23.48
N LEU A 82 6.84 8.29 -22.43
CA LEU A 82 7.07 8.81 -21.09
C LEU A 82 7.83 7.76 -20.27
N ILE A 83 9.01 8.10 -19.80
CA ILE A 83 9.83 7.23 -18.94
C ILE A 83 9.63 7.64 -17.48
N LEU A 84 9.33 6.66 -16.63
CA LEU A 84 9.09 6.86 -15.20
C LEU A 84 10.27 6.31 -14.41
N ASN A 85 10.71 7.08 -13.41
CA ASN A 85 11.71 6.63 -12.44
C ASN A 85 11.17 6.93 -11.04
N PHE A 86 10.89 5.88 -10.27
CA PHE A 86 10.39 5.97 -8.91
C PHE A 86 11.53 5.80 -7.92
N GLY A 87 11.65 6.73 -6.96
CA GLY A 87 12.68 6.68 -5.95
C GLY A 87 12.40 7.58 -4.76
N SER A 88 13.22 7.46 -3.72
CA SER A 88 13.18 8.27 -2.50
C SER A 88 14.59 8.51 -1.99
N CYS A 89 14.83 9.63 -1.30
CA CYS A 89 16.14 9.96 -0.72
C CYS A 89 16.47 9.23 0.59
N THR A 90 15.64 8.26 1.01
CA THR A 90 15.81 7.50 2.27
C THR A 90 16.87 6.43 2.21
#